data_AF-A0AAN7AR20-F1
#
_entry.id   AF-A0AAN7AR20-F1
#
_cell.length_a   1.000
_cell.length_b   1.000
_cell.length_c   1.000
_cell.angle_alpha   90.00
_cell.angle_beta   90.00
_cell.angle_gamma   90.00
#
_symmetry.space_group_name_H-M   'P 1'
#
loop_
_entity.id
_entity.type
_entity.pdbx_description
1 polymer ?
#
loop_
_entity_poly.entity_id
_entity_poly.type
_entity_poly.pdbx_seq_one_letter_code
_entity_poly.pdbx_strand_id
1 'polypeptide(L)' 'MSVQTPLTYAVSLRVLERWLSRTFGAKTTVDGTARWSYKPDVQGRSSFWVVTAPRSITKEEQQDLELRSAPRTIPISLTF' A
#
# COMPACT_ATOMS: atom_id res chain seq x y z
N MET A 1 17.49 0.78 9.42
CA MET A 1 17.24 -0.45 8.66
C MET A 1 15.84 -0.36 8.08
N SER A 2 15.65 -0.71 6.81
CA SER A 2 14.32 -0.81 6.20
C SER A 2 13.79 -2.23 6.34
N VAL A 3 12.50 -2.38 6.61
CA VAL A 3 11.82 -3.67 6.71
C VAL A 3 11.06 -3.95 5.43
N GLN A 4 11.17 -5.18 4.96
CA GLN A 4 10.38 -5.67 3.84
C GLN A 4 9.10 -6.33 4.37
N THR A 5 7.96 -5.89 3.88
CA THR A 5 6.64 -6.41 4.25
C THR A 5 5.90 -6.83 2.98
N PRO A 6 5.67 -8.13 2.78
CA PRO A 6 4.78 -8.60 1.73
C PRO A 6 3.34 -8.26 2.11
N LEU A 7 2.60 -7.62 1.20
CA LEU A 7 1.17 -7.40 1.37
C LEU A 7 0.42 -8.71 1.07
N THR A 8 -0.43 -9.13 1.99
CA THR A 8 -1.27 -10.33 1.82
C THR A 8 -2.53 -10.06 1.01
N TYR A 9 -2.87 -8.79 0.76
CA TYR A 9 -4.09 -8.35 0.08
C TYR A 9 -3.78 -7.69 -1.25
N ALA A 10 -4.76 -7.73 -2.15
CA ALA A 10 -4.72 -7.05 -3.43
C ALA A 10 -4.91 -5.53 -3.23
N VAL A 11 -3.85 -4.76 -3.43
CA VAL A 11 -3.84 -3.30 -3.23
C VAL A 11 -3.58 -2.60 -4.56
N SER A 12 -4.32 -1.53 -4.83
CA SER A 12 -4.11 -0.68 -6.00
C SER A 12 -2.83 0.13 -5.82
N LEU A 13 -1.96 0.14 -6.83
CA LEU A 13 -0.67 0.85 -6.76
C LEU A 13 -0.84 2.33 -6.36
N ARG A 14 -1.85 2.98 -6.92
CA ARG A 14 -2.14 4.40 -6.63
C ARG A 14 -2.52 4.64 -5.17
N VAL A 15 -3.24 3.71 -4.56
CA VAL A 15 -3.62 3.76 -3.15
C VAL A 15 -2.40 3.49 -2.27
N LEU A 16 -1.61 2.48 -2.63
CA LEU A 16 -0.37 2.15 -1.94
C LEU A 16 0.61 3.33 -1.91
N GLU A 17 0.91 3.93 -3.06
CA GLU A 17 1.83 5.07 -3.13
C GLU A 17 1.34 6.28 -2.33
N ARG A 18 0.04 6.58 -2.40
CA ARG A 18 -0.56 7.69 -1.66
C ARG A 18 -0.49 7.43 -0.15
N TRP A 19 -0.76 6.21 0.29
CA TRP A 19 -0.66 5.83 1.69
C TRP A 19 0.80 5.87 2.18
N LEU A 20 1.74 5.30 1.44
CA LEU A 20 3.16 5.33 1.79
C LEU A 20 3.70 6.75 1.89
N SER A 21 3.31 7.62 0.95
CA SER A 21 3.66 9.04 0.97
C SER A 21 3.12 9.75 2.22
N ARG A 22 1.91 9.40 2.67
CA ARG A 22 1.27 9.99 3.84
C ARG A 22 1.85 9.45 5.16
N THR A 23 2.18 8.18 5.21
CA THR A 23 2.64 7.49 6.43
C THR A 23 4.14 7.68 6.66
N PHE A 24 4.94 7.57 5.61
CA PHE A 24 6.41 7.60 5.69
C PHE A 24 7.02 8.89 5.13
N GLY A 25 6.23 9.75 4.47
CA GLY A 25 6.71 10.93 3.78
C GLY A 25 7.10 10.64 2.33
N ALA A 26 7.78 11.59 1.69
CA ALA A 26 8.19 11.46 0.29
C ALA A 26 9.01 10.19 0.02
N LYS A 27 8.82 9.60 -1.17
CA LYS A 27 9.50 8.37 -1.63
C LYS A 27 11.01 8.48 -1.56
N THR A 28 11.55 9.65 -1.92
CA THR A 28 12.98 9.95 -1.91
C THR A 28 13.24 11.06 -0.91
N THR A 29 14.26 10.91 -0.08
CA THR A 29 14.73 11.99 0.79
C THR A 29 15.53 13.01 -0.01
N VAL A 30 15.80 14.17 0.60
CA VAL A 30 16.60 15.25 -0.02
C VAL A 30 17.99 14.74 -0.44
N ASP A 31 18.52 13.75 0.28
CA ASP A 31 19.82 13.10 0.01
C ASP A 31 19.76 12.04 -1.11
N GLY A 32 18.64 11.92 -1.84
CA GLY A 32 18.49 10.94 -2.92
C GLY A 32 18.24 9.50 -2.46
N THR A 33 18.08 9.26 -1.15
CA THR A 33 17.85 7.92 -0.61
C THR A 33 16.36 7.56 -0.66
N ALA A 34 16.04 6.37 -1.18
CA ALA A 34 14.67 5.89 -1.19
C ALA A 34 14.21 5.55 0.25
N ARG A 35 13.26 6.32 0.77
CA ARG A 35 12.69 6.15 2.11
C ARG A 35 11.75 4.95 2.17
N TRP A 36 11.02 4.73 1.08
CA TRP A 36 10.24 3.53 0.86
C TRP A 36 10.27 3.15 -0.62
N SER A 37 10.12 1.86 -0.89
CA SER A 37 9.97 1.32 -2.23
C SER A 37 8.96 0.17 -2.23
N TYR A 38 8.47 -0.21 -3.39
CA TYR A 38 7.60 -1.36 -3.56
C TYR A 38 8.04 -2.13 -4.80
N LYS A 39 7.81 -3.44 -4.78
CA LYS A 39 8.00 -4.31 -5.94
C LYS A 39 6.77 -5.21 -6.09
N PRO A 40 6.35 -5.55 -7.32
CA PRO A 40 5.30 -6.54 -7.50
C PRO A 40 5.77 -7.87 -6.90
N ASP A 41 4.87 -8.58 -6.22
CA ASP A 41 5.15 -9.94 -5.79
C ASP A 41 5.23 -10.84 -7.03
N VAL A 42 6.33 -11.57 -7.14
CA VAL A 42 6.76 -12.26 -8.37
C VAL A 42 5.84 -13.43 -8.76
N GLN A 43 4.80 -13.72 -7.96
CA GLN A 43 3.75 -14.70 -8.30
C GLN A 43 2.74 -14.21 -9.36
N GLY A 44 3.02 -13.11 -10.07
CA GLY A 44 2.27 -12.72 -11.27
C GLY A 44 0.90 -12.12 -11.01
N ARG A 45 0.55 -11.82 -9.75
CA ARG A 45 -0.67 -11.07 -9.42
C ARG A 45 -0.31 -9.60 -9.24
N SER A 46 -0.61 -8.78 -10.24
CA SER A 46 -0.29 -7.34 -10.31
C SER A 46 -0.81 -6.48 -9.15
N SER A 47 -1.64 -7.03 -8.27
CA SER A 47 -2.19 -6.36 -7.10
C SER A 47 -1.49 -6.73 -5.78
N PHE A 48 -0.55 -7.69 -5.79
CA PHE A 48 0.23 -8.07 -4.62
C PHE A 48 1.57 -7.36 -4.67
N TRP A 49 1.89 -6.62 -3.61
CA TRP A 49 3.09 -5.80 -3.54
C TRP A 49 3.92 -6.20 -2.35
N VAL A 50 5.24 -6.13 -2.52
CA VAL A 50 6.20 -6.25 -1.45
C VAL A 50 6.77 -4.87 -1.19
N VAL A 51 6.50 -4.32 -0.01
CA VAL A 51 6.89 -2.95 0.36
C VAL A 51 8.14 -2.99 1.21
N THR A 52 9.10 -2.14 0.90
CA THR A 52 10.28 -1.87 1.73
C THR A 52 10.12 -0.49 2.35
N ALA A 53 10.00 -0.39 3.67
CA ALA A 53 9.74 0.86 4.38
C ALA A 53 10.52 0.93 5.72
N PRO A 54 10.56 2.08 6.42
CA PRO A 54 11.30 2.20 7.69
C PRO A 54 10.75 1.31 8.82
N ARG A 55 9.49 0.87 8.73
CA ARG A 55 8.86 -0.11 9.62
C ARG A 55 7.96 -1.06 8.85
N SER A 56 7.58 -2.16 9.47
CA SER A 56 6.59 -3.08 8.93
C SER A 56 5.21 -2.45 8.80
N ILE A 57 4.46 -2.88 7.79
CA ILE A 57 3.04 -2.55 7.61
C ILE A 57 2.21 -3.60 8.35
N THR A 58 1.41 -3.19 9.33
CA THR A 58 0.62 -4.14 10.15
C THR A 58 -0.56 -4.70 9.36
N LYS A 59 -1.12 -5.82 9.82
CA LYS A 59 -2.23 -6.48 9.13
C LYS A 59 -3.45 -5.57 8.97
N GLU A 60 -3.73 -4.76 9.98
CA GLU A 60 -4.82 -3.77 9.97
C GLU A 60 -4.61 -2.69 8.90
N GLU A 61 -3.36 -2.22 8.75
CA GLU A 61 -3.01 -1.25 7.69
C GLU A 61 -3.12 -1.86 6.30
N GLN A 62 -2.76 -3.13 6.14
CA GLN A 62 -2.94 -3.85 4.88
C GLN A 62 -4.42 -4.03 4.53
N GLN A 63 -5.26 -4.27 5.55
CA GLN A 63 -6.71 -4.38 5.37
C GLN A 63 -7.35 -3.02 5.02
N ASP A 64 -6.92 -1.92 5.65
CA ASP A 64 -7.36 -0.57 5.27
C ASP A 64 -6.93 -0.22 3.83
N LEU A 65 -5.71 -0.60 3.43
CA LEU A 65 -5.22 -0.45 2.05
C LEU A 65 -6.06 -1.24 1.04
N GLU A 66 -6.44 -2.47 1.37
CA GLU A 66 -7.35 -3.29 0.55
C GLU A 66 -8.72 -2.61 0.41
N LEU A 67 -9.34 -2.21 1.53
CA LEU A 67 -10.64 -1.55 1.54
C LEU A 67 -10.65 -0.24 0.73
N ARG A 68 -9.54 0.51 0.75
CA ARG A 68 -9.37 1.73 -0.05
C ARG A 68 -9.07 1.44 -1.52
N SER A 69 -8.55 0.26 -1.83
CA SER A 69 -8.23 -0.20 -3.17
C SER A 69 -9.40 -0.88 -3.86
N ALA A 70 -10.28 -1.50 -3.10
CA ALA A 70 -11.55 -2.01 -3.60
C ALA A 70 -12.34 -0.85 -4.21
N PRO A 71 -13.07 -1.09 -5.33
CA PRO A 71 -14.05 -0.12 -5.77
C PRO A 71 -14.98 0.13 -4.58
N ARG A 72 -15.14 1.39 -4.17
CA ARG A 72 -16.18 1.77 -3.22
C ARG A 72 -17.50 1.36 -3.86
N THR A 73 -17.99 0.16 -3.56
CA THR A 73 -19.41 -0.09 -3.49
C THR A 73 -19.87 0.80 -2.36
N ILE A 74 -20.18 2.05 -2.70
CA ILE A 74 -21.07 2.85 -1.87
C ILE A 74 -22.30 1.96 -1.77
N PRO A 75 -22.69 1.44 -0.60
CA PRO A 75 -24.02 0.88 -0.49
C PRO A 75 -24.94 2.06 -0.81
N ILE A 76 -25.47 2.07 -2.02
CA ILE A 76 -26.59 2.94 -2.36
C ILE A 76 -27.70 2.37 -1.49
N SER A 77 -27.87 2.91 -0.29
CA SER A 77 -29.10 2.76 0.47
C SER A 77 -30.18 3.42 -0.37
N LEU A 78 -30.72 2.67 -1.33
CA LEU A 78 -31.99 2.95 -1.99
C LEU A 78 -33.07 2.79 -0.93
N THR A 79 -33.33 3.87 -0.20
CA THR A 79 -34.57 4.01 0.56
C THR A 79 -35.69 4.20 -0.47
N PHE A 80 -36.49 3.15 -0.64
CA PHE A 80 -37.81 3.21 -1.28
C PHE A 80 -38.83 3.84 -0.32
#